data_AF-A0AAW3V9A9-F1
#
_entry.id   AF-A0AAW3V9A9-F1
#
_cell.length_a   1.000
_cell.length_b   1.000
_cell.length_c   1.000
_cell.angle_alpha   90.00
_cell.angle_beta   90.00
_cell.angle_gamma   90.00
#
_symmetry.space_group_name_H-M   'P 1'
#
loop_
_entity.id
_entity.type
_entity.pdbx_description
1 polymer ?
#
loop_
_entity_poly.entity_id
_entity_poly.type
_entity_poly.pdbx_seq_one_letter_code
_entity_poly.pdbx_strand_id
1 'polypeptide(L)'
;MLGLLGLMFMLPMSMASAFGILVSTKIGAEQIDAAWQLSKRALMAVMLIAIVVVLTIWGLDSWIVGLFSNDAQVIALALALILLMCWMHIFDALLVISLAMLRCWREIVRPMFIFISTVLVVGLGGGWYVAYHPMTLFNWQSNALGIHGFWWVLSIAYTIAASLCFVCSLNT
;
A
#
# COMPACT_ATOMS: atom_id res chain seq x y z
N MET A 1 -16.83 1.10 -8.51
CA MET A 1 -15.41 1.39 -8.16
C MET A 1 -14.87 0.59 -6.98
N LEU A 2 -15.56 0.49 -5.82
CA LEU A 2 -15.05 -0.25 -4.64
C LEU A 2 -14.68 -1.74 -4.91
N GLY A 3 -15.39 -2.43 -5.81
CA GLY A 3 -15.10 -3.84 -6.11
C GLY A 3 -13.76 -4.08 -6.81
N LEU A 4 -13.32 -3.17 -7.68
CA LEU A 4 -12.06 -3.32 -8.41
C LEU A 4 -10.84 -3.13 -7.48
N LEU A 5 -10.92 -2.11 -6.62
CA LEU A 5 -9.89 -1.85 -5.60
C LEU A 5 -9.76 -3.02 -4.60
N GLY A 6 -10.87 -3.64 -4.23
CA GLY A 6 -10.87 -4.84 -3.37
C GLY A 6 -10.19 -6.04 -4.03
N LEU A 7 -10.48 -6.31 -5.31
CA LEU A 7 -9.85 -7.39 -6.07
C LEU A 7 -8.34 -7.20 -6.22
N MET A 8 -7.91 -5.97 -6.47
CA MET A 8 -6.48 -5.63 -6.54
C MET A 8 -5.79 -5.90 -5.21
N PHE A 9 -6.37 -5.46 -4.10
CA PHE A 9 -5.81 -5.66 -2.77
C PHE A 9 -5.73 -7.14 -2.36
N MET A 10 -6.70 -7.95 -2.78
CA MET A 10 -6.75 -9.37 -2.46
C MET A 10 -5.59 -10.18 -3.05
N LEU A 11 -5.04 -9.77 -4.21
CA LEU A 11 -3.95 -10.48 -4.86
C LEU A 11 -2.67 -10.47 -4.01
N PRO A 12 -2.05 -9.31 -3.67
CA PRO A 12 -0.88 -9.29 -2.79
C PRO A 12 -1.15 -9.92 -1.42
N MET A 13 -2.33 -9.69 -0.86
CA MET A 13 -2.68 -10.17 0.49
C MET A 13 -2.79 -11.70 0.55
N SER A 14 -3.36 -12.34 -0.47
CA SER A 14 -3.40 -13.80 -0.58
C SER A 14 -2.01 -14.41 -0.70
N MET A 15 -1.14 -13.81 -1.51
CA MET A 15 0.23 -14.27 -1.69
C MET A 15 1.06 -14.09 -0.42
N ALA A 16 0.93 -12.95 0.26
CA ALA A 16 1.60 -12.70 1.54
C ALA A 16 1.22 -13.74 2.59
N SER A 17 -0.05 -14.16 2.61
CA SER A 17 -0.51 -15.23 3.50
C SER A 17 0.09 -16.60 3.12
N ALA A 18 0.11 -16.95 1.83
CA ALA A 18 0.68 -18.20 1.34
C ALA A 18 2.21 -18.29 1.61
N PHE A 19 2.96 -17.24 1.28
CA PHE A 19 4.38 -17.15 1.59
C PHE A 19 4.64 -17.14 3.09
N GLY A 20 3.78 -16.51 3.88
CA GLY A 20 3.85 -16.53 5.34
C GLY A 20 3.82 -17.95 5.91
N ILE A 21 2.93 -18.82 5.41
CA ILE A 21 2.87 -20.23 5.81
C ILE A 21 4.17 -20.97 5.43
N LEU A 22 4.65 -20.78 4.20
CA LEU A 22 5.88 -21.43 3.73
C LEU A 22 7.12 -20.99 4.53
N VAL A 23 7.21 -19.70 4.87
CA VAL A 23 8.30 -19.18 5.71
C VAL A 23 8.18 -19.72 7.13
N SER A 24 6.99 -19.69 7.74
CA SER A 24 6.76 -20.20 9.09
C SER A 24 7.03 -21.71 9.22
N THR A 25 6.71 -22.51 8.20
CA THR A 25 7.04 -23.95 8.18
C THR A 25 8.55 -24.19 8.12
N LYS A 26 9.30 -23.38 7.35
CA LYS A 26 10.77 -23.45 7.32
C LYS A 26 11.42 -23.02 8.63
N ILE A 27 10.88 -21.99 9.28
CA ILE A 27 11.30 -21.56 10.63
C ILE A 27 11.05 -22.70 11.64
N GLY A 28 9.87 -23.33 11.60
CA GLY A 28 9.53 -24.45 12.48
C GLY A 28 10.36 -25.72 12.24
N ALA A 29 10.94 -25.88 11.05
CA ALA A 29 11.85 -26.97 10.70
C ALA A 29 13.33 -26.66 11.01
N GLU A 30 13.61 -25.57 11.75
CA GLU A 30 14.97 -25.09 12.08
C GLU A 30 15.85 -24.74 10.86
N GLN A 31 15.23 -24.58 9.68
CA GLN A 31 15.92 -24.21 8.43
C GLN A 31 15.96 -22.68 8.24
N ILE A 32 16.65 -21.99 9.16
CA ILE A 32 16.65 -20.51 9.24
C ILE A 32 17.22 -19.86 7.97
N ASP A 33 18.30 -20.40 7.40
CA ASP A 33 18.88 -19.86 6.17
C ASP A 33 17.92 -19.96 4.98
N ALA A 34 17.19 -21.09 4.88
CA ALA A 34 16.19 -21.29 3.85
C ALA A 34 14.98 -20.37 4.05
N ALA A 35 14.57 -20.13 5.30
CA ALA A 35 13.51 -19.18 5.63
C ALA A 35 13.86 -17.74 5.22
N TRP A 36 15.12 -17.33 5.42
CA TRP A 36 15.63 -16.03 4.98
C TRP A 36 15.62 -15.86 3.47
N GLN A 37 16.15 -16.85 2.74
CA GLN A 37 16.14 -16.82 1.29
C GLN A 37 14.72 -16.81 0.73
N LEU A 38 13.82 -17.59 1.32
CA LEU A 38 12.41 -17.62 0.93
C LEU A 38 11.71 -16.29 1.18
N SER A 39 11.98 -15.64 2.31
CA SER A 39 11.41 -14.32 2.64
C SER A 39 11.81 -13.26 1.61
N LYS A 40 13.09 -13.24 1.20
CA LYS A 40 13.58 -12.33 0.14
C LYS A 40 12.91 -12.62 -1.20
N ARG A 41 12.77 -13.89 -1.57
CA ARG A 41 12.11 -14.30 -2.83
C ARG A 41 10.61 -13.96 -2.83
N ALA A 42 9.93 -14.16 -1.69
CA ALA A 42 8.53 -13.81 -1.51
C ALA A 42 8.31 -12.30 -1.73
N LEU A 43 9.18 -11.48 -1.15
CA LEU A 43 9.12 -10.02 -1.33
C LEU A 43 9.30 -9.61 -2.79
N MET A 44 10.29 -10.17 -3.48
CA MET A 44 10.48 -9.91 -4.91
C MET A 44 9.29 -10.38 -5.76
N ALA A 45 8.74 -11.56 -5.48
CA ALA A 45 7.62 -12.12 -6.22
C ALA A 45 6.34 -11.28 -6.09
N VAL A 46 6.00 -10.85 -4.86
CA VAL A 46 4.83 -10.00 -4.61
C VAL A 46 5.01 -8.64 -5.27
N MET A 47 6.21 -8.04 -5.20
CA MET A 47 6.49 -6.77 -5.86
C MET A 47 6.38 -6.85 -7.39
N LEU A 48 6.90 -7.92 -8.00
CA LEU A 48 6.76 -8.13 -9.45
C LEU A 48 5.30 -8.22 -9.87
N ILE A 49 4.48 -8.94 -9.10
CA ILE A 49 3.05 -9.08 -9.39
C ILE A 49 2.32 -7.75 -9.19
N ALA A 50 2.63 -7.00 -8.14
CA ALA A 50 2.08 -5.66 -7.93
C ALA A 50 2.40 -4.72 -9.10
N ILE A 51 3.63 -4.75 -9.63
CA ILE A 51 4.03 -3.95 -10.80
C ILE A 51 3.24 -4.38 -12.04
N VAL A 52 3.09 -5.69 -12.29
CA VAL A 52 2.29 -6.21 -13.41
C VAL A 52 0.85 -5.73 -13.31
N VAL A 53 0.23 -5.83 -12.14
CA VAL A 53 -1.15 -5.35 -11.90
C VAL A 53 -1.25 -3.85 -12.19
N VAL A 54 -0.32 -3.05 -11.68
CA VAL A 54 -0.29 -1.59 -11.91
C VAL A 54 -0.15 -1.26 -13.39
N LEU A 55 0.74 -1.92 -14.11
CA LEU A 55 0.92 -1.72 -15.55
C LEU A 55 -0.33 -2.08 -16.34
N THR A 56 -1.00 -3.20 -15.99
CA THR A 56 -2.25 -3.58 -16.65
C THR A 56 -3.35 -2.55 -16.44
N ILE A 57 -3.48 -2.00 -15.23
CA ILE A 57 -4.52 -1.03 -14.91
C ILE A 57 -4.22 0.31 -15.53
N TRP A 58 -2.96 0.73 -15.50
CA TRP A 58 -2.56 1.98 -16.14
C TRP A 58 -2.79 1.93 -17.66
N GLY A 59 -2.58 0.77 -18.30
CA GLY A 59 -2.89 0.61 -19.73
C GLY A 59 -4.39 0.51 -20.07
N LEU A 60 -5.24 0.21 -19.08
CA LEU A 60 -6.69 0.00 -19.24
C LEU A 60 -7.53 1.07 -18.52
N ASP A 61 -6.90 2.13 -18.03
CA ASP A 61 -7.49 3.11 -17.12
C ASP A 61 -8.74 3.79 -17.72
N SER A 62 -8.63 4.25 -18.96
CA SER A 62 -9.70 4.89 -19.72
C SER A 62 -10.90 3.96 -19.94
N TRP A 63 -10.66 2.69 -20.25
CA TRP A 63 -11.71 1.69 -20.44
C TRP A 63 -12.39 1.33 -19.13
N ILE A 64 -11.61 1.14 -18.07
CA ILE A 64 -12.12 0.83 -16.73
C ILE A 64 -12.99 1.97 -16.21
N VAL A 65 -12.55 3.23 -16.34
CA VAL A 65 -13.31 4.39 -15.84
C VAL A 65 -14.62 4.57 -16.60
N GLY A 66 -14.61 4.40 -17.93
CA GLY A 66 -15.80 4.48 -18.77
C GLY A 66 -16.88 3.44 -18.46
N LEU A 67 -16.51 2.29 -17.84
CA LEU A 67 -17.47 1.30 -17.38
C LEU A 67 -18.21 1.72 -16.10
N PHE A 68 -17.63 2.61 -15.29
CA PHE A 68 -18.19 2.99 -13.99
C PHE A 68 -18.99 4.28 -14.00
N SER A 69 -18.75 5.18 -14.95
CA SER A 69 -19.48 6.45 -15.05
C SER A 69 -19.50 6.96 -16.48
N ASN A 70 -20.63 7.57 -16.87
CA ASN A 70 -20.79 8.31 -18.13
C ASN A 70 -20.62 9.83 -17.95
N ASP A 71 -20.42 10.31 -16.72
CA ASP A 71 -20.24 11.73 -16.42
C ASP A 71 -18.78 12.16 -16.62
N ALA A 72 -18.57 13.10 -17.55
CA ALA A 72 -17.24 13.62 -17.90
C ALA A 72 -16.48 14.21 -16.70
N GLN A 73 -17.16 14.83 -15.72
CA GLN A 73 -16.52 15.39 -14.53
C GLN A 73 -15.98 14.30 -13.61
N VAL A 74 -16.74 13.22 -13.44
CA VAL A 74 -16.35 12.06 -12.62
C VAL A 74 -15.21 11.28 -13.29
N ILE A 75 -15.25 11.14 -14.62
CA ILE A 75 -14.20 10.48 -15.40
C ILE A 75 -12.88 11.24 -15.26
N ALA A 76 -12.88 12.57 -15.42
CA ALA A 76 -11.69 13.39 -15.28
C ALA A 76 -11.07 13.29 -13.88
N LEU A 77 -11.92 13.32 -12.84
CA LEU A 77 -11.48 13.15 -11.45
C LEU A 77 -10.89 11.74 -11.20
N ALA A 78 -11.54 10.71 -11.73
CA ALA A 78 -11.11 9.32 -11.58
C ALA A 78 -9.75 9.07 -12.23
N LEU A 79 -9.52 9.58 -13.45
CA LEU A 79 -8.25 9.43 -14.15
C LEU A 79 -7.10 10.09 -13.39
N ALA A 80 -7.33 11.27 -12.79
CA ALA A 80 -6.33 11.94 -11.95
C ALA A 80 -5.98 11.13 -10.69
N LEU A 81 -6.96 10.41 -10.12
CA LEU A 81 -6.77 9.58 -8.93
C LEU A 81 -6.17 8.21 -9.24
N ILE A 82 -6.38 7.64 -10.44
CA ILE A 82 -5.84 6.32 -10.81
C ILE A 82 -4.33 6.28 -10.74
N LEU A 83 -3.62 7.32 -11.21
CA LEU A 83 -2.17 7.39 -11.10
C LEU A 83 -1.70 7.31 -9.65
N LEU A 84 -2.39 8.01 -8.76
CA LEU A 84 -2.12 8.02 -7.32
C LEU A 84 -2.47 6.65 -6.68
N MET A 85 -3.55 6.01 -7.12
CA MET A 85 -3.92 4.64 -6.69
C MET A 85 -2.89 3.61 -7.12
N CYS A 86 -2.40 3.69 -8.36
CA CYS A 86 -1.34 2.83 -8.88
C CYS A 86 -0.07 2.95 -8.04
N TRP A 87 0.33 4.19 -7.71
CA TRP A 87 1.45 4.45 -6.80
C TRP A 87 1.21 3.80 -5.43
N MET A 88 0.07 4.10 -4.81
CA MET A 88 -0.28 3.59 -3.49
C MET A 88 -0.33 2.05 -3.45
N HIS A 89 -0.80 1.40 -4.52
CA HIS A 89 -0.89 -0.07 -4.61
C HIS A 89 0.47 -0.76 -4.51
N ILE A 90 1.53 -0.18 -5.11
CA ILE A 90 2.89 -0.73 -5.02
C ILE A 90 3.38 -0.73 -3.57
N PHE A 91 3.21 0.40 -2.88
CA PHE A 91 3.64 0.53 -1.48
C PHE A 91 2.77 -0.26 -0.52
N ASP A 92 1.49 -0.39 -0.81
CA ASP A 92 0.58 -1.25 -0.05
C ASP A 92 0.96 -2.73 -0.19
N ALA A 93 1.27 -3.20 -1.39
CA ALA A 93 1.78 -4.56 -1.59
C ALA A 93 3.09 -4.80 -0.82
N LEU A 94 4.02 -3.83 -0.84
CA LEU A 94 5.27 -3.88 -0.07
C LEU A 94 5.01 -3.93 1.43
N LEU A 95 4.10 -3.09 1.93
CA LEU A 95 3.72 -3.04 3.33
C LEU A 95 3.13 -4.38 3.78
N VAL A 96 2.16 -4.92 3.04
CA VAL A 96 1.48 -6.18 3.37
C VAL A 96 2.45 -7.35 3.42
N ILE A 97 3.36 -7.49 2.44
CA ILE A 97 4.34 -8.58 2.46
C ILE A 97 5.37 -8.40 3.59
N SER A 98 5.88 -7.18 3.83
CA SER A 98 6.79 -6.93 4.95
C SER A 98 6.14 -7.24 6.29
N LEU A 99 4.90 -6.81 6.52
CA LEU A 99 4.12 -7.15 7.71
C LEU A 99 3.99 -8.66 7.90
N ALA A 100 3.68 -9.40 6.84
CA ALA A 100 3.57 -10.85 6.88
C ALA A 100 4.91 -11.51 7.24
N MET A 101 6.02 -11.07 6.66
CA MET A 101 7.35 -11.59 6.96
C MET A 101 7.76 -11.30 8.41
N LEU A 102 7.64 -10.06 8.89
CA LEU A 102 7.95 -9.73 10.28
C LEU A 102 7.12 -10.57 11.29
N ARG A 103 5.85 -10.82 10.96
CA ARG A 103 4.98 -11.68 11.79
C ARG A 103 5.49 -13.13 11.85
N CYS A 104 6.05 -13.66 10.76
CA CYS A 104 6.68 -14.99 10.76
C CYS A 104 7.89 -15.06 11.71
N TRP A 105 8.65 -13.96 11.81
CA TRP A 105 9.79 -13.82 12.73
C TRP A 105 9.39 -13.43 14.17
N ARG A 106 8.09 -13.49 14.51
CA ARG A 106 7.53 -13.13 15.83
C ARG A 106 7.67 -11.64 16.20
N GLU A 107 7.94 -10.79 15.21
CA GLU A 107 8.12 -9.34 15.37
C GLU A 107 6.84 -8.59 15.01
N ILE A 108 5.87 -8.57 15.93
CA ILE A 108 4.51 -8.04 15.65
C ILE A 108 4.36 -6.59 16.13
N VAL A 109 5.01 -6.23 17.23
CA VAL A 109 4.81 -4.94 17.91
C VAL A 109 5.35 -3.76 17.09
N ARG A 110 6.58 -3.90 16.58
CA ARG A 110 7.25 -2.87 15.77
C ARG A 110 6.44 -2.47 14.52
N PRO A 111 6.03 -3.42 13.65
CA PRO A 111 5.23 -3.09 12.48
C PRO A 111 3.85 -2.53 12.80
N MET A 112 3.18 -3.03 13.86
CA MET A 112 1.87 -2.49 14.25
C MET A 112 1.96 -1.03 14.68
N PHE A 113 2.98 -0.66 15.44
CA PHE A 113 3.20 0.74 15.83
C PHE A 113 3.42 1.64 14.61
N ILE A 114 4.23 1.20 13.63
CA ILE A 114 4.45 1.93 12.37
C ILE A 114 3.14 2.10 11.61
N PHE A 115 2.35 1.03 11.46
CA PHE A 115 1.08 1.07 10.74
C PHE A 115 0.07 2.03 11.39
N ILE A 116 -0.12 1.91 12.71
CA ILE A 116 -1.09 2.74 13.45
C ILE A 116 -0.68 4.21 13.41
N SER A 117 0.57 4.53 13.73
CA SER A 117 1.04 5.91 13.75
C SER A 117 1.05 6.55 12.36
N THR A 118 1.47 5.81 11.34
CA THR A 118 1.66 6.38 10.01
C THR A 118 0.37 6.32 9.20
N VAL A 119 -0.24 5.15 9.03
CA VAL A 119 -1.38 4.99 8.12
C VAL A 119 -2.67 5.51 8.77
N LEU A 120 -2.94 5.15 10.03
CA LEU A 120 -4.17 5.58 10.70
C LEU A 120 -4.08 7.04 11.16
N VAL A 121 -3.05 7.41 11.92
CA VAL A 121 -2.99 8.78 12.46
C VAL A 121 -2.59 9.79 11.39
N VAL A 122 -1.46 9.59 10.70
CA VAL A 122 -1.00 10.56 9.69
C VAL A 122 -1.81 10.46 8.39
N GLY A 123 -2.05 9.25 7.88
CA GLY A 123 -2.80 9.05 6.63
C GLY A 123 -4.26 9.42 6.75
N LEU A 124 -5.01 8.75 7.63
CA LEU A 124 -6.45 8.99 7.79
C LEU A 124 -6.73 10.31 8.51
N GLY A 125 -6.08 10.55 9.65
CA GLY A 125 -6.28 11.77 10.45
C GLY A 125 -5.76 13.02 9.74
N GLY A 126 -4.53 12.96 9.21
CA GLY A 126 -3.96 14.07 8.42
C GLY A 126 -4.69 14.29 7.10
N GLY A 127 -5.10 13.22 6.41
CA GLY A 127 -5.89 13.32 5.18
C GLY A 127 -7.24 13.98 5.41
N TRP A 128 -7.95 13.61 6.48
CA TRP A 128 -9.23 14.24 6.86
C TRP A 128 -9.04 15.73 7.16
N TYR A 129 -7.98 16.09 7.90
CA TYR A 129 -7.69 17.47 8.22
C TYR A 129 -7.41 18.32 6.96
N VAL A 130 -6.55 17.84 6.06
CA VAL A 130 -6.20 18.54 4.81
C VAL A 130 -7.38 18.63 3.83
N ALA A 131 -8.33 17.69 3.90
CA ALA A 131 -9.50 17.70 3.04
C ALA A 131 -10.51 18.80 3.41
N TYR A 132 -10.71 19.06 4.70
CA TYR A 132 -11.78 19.94 5.20
C TYR A 132 -11.29 21.25 5.80
N HIS A 133 -10.03 21.34 6.22
CA HIS A 133 -9.46 22.54 6.83
C HIS A 133 -8.36 23.15 5.95
N PRO A 134 -8.37 24.48 5.78
CA PRO A 134 -7.25 25.18 5.15
C PRO A 134 -6.01 25.03 6.02
N MET A 135 -4.88 24.71 5.39
CA MET A 135 -3.62 24.45 6.07
C MET A 135 -2.62 25.55 5.75
N THR A 136 -2.15 26.22 6.80
CA THR A 136 -1.02 27.15 6.77
C THR A 136 0.20 26.46 7.38
N LEU A 137 1.14 26.03 6.54
CA LEU A 137 2.40 25.43 6.99
C LEU A 137 3.57 26.17 6.33
N PHE A 138 4.56 26.63 7.11
CA PHE A 138 5.80 27.24 6.59
C PHE A 138 5.56 28.34 5.50
N ASN A 139 4.66 29.30 5.77
CA ASN A 139 4.29 30.37 4.81
C ASN A 139 3.56 29.90 3.53
N TRP A 140 3.21 28.62 3.42
CA TRP A 140 2.37 28.11 2.34
C TRP A 140 0.92 27.98 2.82
N GLN A 141 0.04 28.78 2.22
CA GLN A 141 -1.39 28.76 2.52
C GLN A 141 -2.10 28.00 1.42
N SER A 142 -2.59 26.81 1.76
CA SER A 142 -3.39 25.98 0.87
C SER A 142 -4.87 26.07 1.27
N ASN A 143 -5.73 26.31 0.28
CA ASN A 143 -7.17 26.14 0.44
C ASN A 143 -7.48 24.65 0.64
N ALA A 144 -8.69 24.33 1.14
CA ALA A 144 -9.13 22.94 1.29
C ALA A 144 -8.96 22.18 -0.04
N LEU A 145 -8.02 21.23 -0.07
CA LEU A 145 -7.65 20.45 -1.26
C LEU A 145 -8.68 19.36 -1.58
N GLY A 146 -9.74 19.26 -0.77
CA GLY A 146 -10.83 18.31 -0.93
C GLY A 146 -10.33 16.86 -0.99
N ILE A 147 -10.97 16.07 -1.85
CA ILE A 147 -10.67 14.65 -2.03
C ILE A 147 -9.22 14.40 -2.45
N HIS A 148 -8.62 15.30 -3.24
CA HIS A 148 -7.23 15.14 -3.70
C HIS A 148 -6.25 15.23 -2.55
N GLY A 149 -6.44 16.20 -1.64
CA GLY A 149 -5.59 16.37 -0.46
C GLY A 149 -5.59 15.12 0.42
N PHE A 150 -6.77 14.53 0.64
CA PHE A 150 -6.91 13.28 1.38
C PHE A 150 -6.06 12.16 0.79
N TRP A 151 -6.20 11.90 -0.51
CA TRP A 151 -5.48 10.79 -1.17
C TRP A 151 -3.97 11.02 -1.25
N TRP A 152 -3.52 12.27 -1.37
CA TRP A 152 -2.09 12.60 -1.34
C TRP A 152 -1.47 12.29 0.02
N VAL A 153 -2.08 12.75 1.10
CA VAL A 153 -1.60 12.47 2.47
C VAL A 153 -1.61 10.98 2.75
N LEU A 154 -2.66 10.27 2.33
CA LEU A 154 -2.75 8.83 2.49
C LEU A 154 -1.64 8.10 1.72
N SER A 155 -1.36 8.50 0.48
CA SER A 155 -0.30 7.89 -0.35
C SER A 155 1.09 8.11 0.25
N ILE A 156 1.36 9.29 0.80
CA ILE A 156 2.60 9.61 1.51
C ILE A 156 2.72 8.74 2.77
N ALA A 157 1.65 8.62 3.54
CA ALA A 157 1.62 7.79 4.74
C ALA A 157 1.90 6.31 4.42
N TYR A 158 1.30 5.75 3.37
CA TYR A 158 1.60 4.38 2.91
C TYR A 158 3.05 4.21 2.47
N THR A 159 3.60 5.19 1.75
CA THR A 159 5.01 5.17 1.30
C THR A 159 5.97 5.14 2.49
N ILE A 160 5.71 5.96 3.51
CA ILE A 160 6.52 6.00 4.75
C ILE A 160 6.37 4.70 5.52
N ALA A 161 5.14 4.20 5.71
CA ALA A 161 4.91 2.96 6.45
C ALA A 161 5.59 1.76 5.78
N ALA A 162 5.46 1.66 4.45
CA ALA A 162 6.04 0.58 3.65
C ALA A 162 7.57 0.60 3.70
N SER A 163 8.20 1.77 3.53
CA SER A 163 9.66 1.89 3.59
C SER A 163 10.23 1.56 4.97
N LEU A 164 9.59 2.03 6.05
CA LEU A 164 9.98 1.68 7.42
C LEU A 164 9.85 0.17 7.68
N CYS A 165 8.71 -0.44 7.32
CA CYS A 165 8.51 -1.87 7.50
C CYS A 165 9.47 -2.71 6.64
N PHE A 166 9.78 -2.26 5.43
CA PHE A 166 10.74 -2.91 4.56
C PHE A 166 12.15 -2.90 5.18
N VAL A 167 12.61 -1.77 5.69
CA VAL A 167 13.91 -1.68 6.40
C VAL A 167 13.94 -2.59 7.62
N CYS A 168 12.86 -2.62 8.42
CA CYS A 168 12.77 -3.56 9.55
C CYS A 168 12.81 -5.03 9.10
N SER A 169 12.24 -5.37 7.94
CA SER A 169 12.27 -6.73 7.40
C SER A 169 13.64 -7.19 6.89
N LEU A 170 14.55 -6.24 6.61
CA LEU A 170 15.91 -6.53 6.17
C LEU A 170 16.91 -6.68 7.34
N ASN A 171 16.58 -6.06 8.48
CA ASN A 171 17.44 -6.03 9.69
C ASN A 171 17.02 -7.05 10.77
N THR A 172 16.01 -7.88 10.47
CA THR A 172 15.65 -9.03 11.32
C THR A 172 16.63 -10.17 11.07
#